data_AF-A0A7W7WBX8-F1
#
_entry.id   AF-A0A7W7WBX8-F1
#
_cell.length_a   1.000
_cell.length_b   1.000
_cell.length_c   1.000
_cell.angle_alpha   90.00
_cell.angle_beta   90.00
_cell.angle_gamma   90.00
#
_symmetry.space_group_name_H-M   'P 1'
#
loop_
_entity.id
_entity.type
_entity.pdbx_description
1 polymer ?
#
loop_
_entity_poly.entity_id
_entity_poly.type
_entity_poly.pdbx_seq_one_letter_code
_entity_poly.pdbx_strand_id
1 'polypeptide(L)'
;MAEYEFPPDLLDAQRAYVAAHARVQEVTDALPSSMATLAGEAEVSEEQREELAAARAERLRWVSVLYADHPWWATVDNPAKARAALQETVKA
;
A
#
# COMPACT_ATOMS: atom_id res chain seq x y z
N MET A 1 10.53 20.18 -12.47
CA MET A 1 10.92 19.01 -13.30
C MET A 1 11.22 17.89 -12.34
N ALA A 2 10.68 16.69 -12.56
CA ALA A 2 10.99 15.56 -11.69
C ALA A 2 12.49 15.26 -11.81
N GLU A 3 13.19 15.27 -10.68
CA GLU A 3 14.63 15.02 -10.61
C GLU A 3 15.00 13.57 -10.99
N TYR A 4 14.00 12.70 -11.02
CA TYR A 4 14.10 11.29 -11.37
C TYR A 4 13.16 10.98 -12.54
N GLU A 5 13.65 10.25 -13.52
CA GLU A 5 12.84 9.64 -14.58
C GLU A 5 12.45 8.24 -14.13
N PHE A 6 11.18 8.08 -13.75
CA PHE A 6 10.65 6.81 -13.27
C PHE A 6 10.20 5.92 -14.44
N PRO A 7 10.60 4.63 -14.45
CA PRO A 7 10.08 3.66 -15.40
C PRO A 7 8.54 3.51 -15.30
N PRO A 8 7.83 3.29 -16.43
CA PRO A 8 6.37 3.16 -16.43
C PRO A 8 5.85 2.03 -15.52
N ASP A 9 6.53 0.90 -15.48
CA ASP A 9 6.21 -0.24 -14.61
C ASP A 9 6.35 0.10 -13.11
N LEU A 10 7.33 0.93 -12.74
CA LEU A 10 7.47 1.44 -11.37
C LEU A 10 6.32 2.38 -11.00
N LEU A 11 5.90 3.25 -11.93
CA LEU A 11 4.75 4.14 -11.74
C LEU A 11 3.44 3.34 -11.58
N ASP A 12 3.25 2.31 -12.41
CA ASP A 12 2.07 1.45 -12.33
C ASP A 12 2.05 0.62 -11.06
N ALA A 13 3.20 0.08 -10.61
CA ALA A 13 3.32 -0.57 -9.31
C ALA A 13 3.00 0.39 -8.15
N GLN A 14 3.38 1.67 -8.25
CA GLN A 14 3.09 2.67 -7.23
C GLN A 14 1.59 3.00 -7.18
N ARG A 15 0.93 3.12 -8.33
CA ARG A 15 -0.53 3.28 -8.42
C ARG A 15 -1.25 2.06 -7.83
N ALA A 16 -0.80 0.85 -8.16
CA ALA A 16 -1.37 -0.38 -7.65
C ALA A 16 -1.21 -0.49 -6.12
N TYR A 17 -0.06 -0.11 -5.57
CA TYR A 17 0.14 -0.01 -4.13
C TYR A 17 -0.82 0.99 -3.48
N VAL A 18 -1.00 2.18 -4.06
CA VAL A 18 -1.93 3.19 -3.54
C VAL A 18 -3.36 2.67 -3.52
N ALA A 19 -3.81 2.02 -4.60
CA ALA A 19 -5.13 1.39 -4.67
C ALA A 19 -5.29 0.27 -3.62
N ALA A 20 -4.30 -0.60 -3.47
CA ALA A 20 -4.30 -1.66 -2.46
C ALA A 20 -4.29 -1.08 -1.03
N HIS A 21 -3.59 0.03 -0.80
CA HIS A 21 -3.60 0.73 0.48
C HIS A 21 -4.97 1.32 0.81
N ALA A 22 -5.61 1.98 -0.17
CA ALA A 22 -6.98 2.49 -0.02
C ALA A 22 -7.95 1.34 0.30
N ARG A 23 -7.82 0.19 -0.37
CA ARG A 23 -8.64 -0.99 -0.09
C ARG A 23 -8.47 -1.51 1.32
N VAL A 24 -7.25 -1.56 1.85
CA VAL A 24 -7.01 -1.93 3.27
C VAL A 24 -7.72 -0.97 4.21
N GLN A 25 -7.69 0.34 3.91
CA GLN A 25 -8.37 1.34 4.71
C GLN A 25 -9.89 1.14 4.67
N GLU A 26 -10.48 0.95 3.49
CA GLU A 26 -11.91 0.66 3.33
C GLU A 26 -12.37 -0.55 4.14
N VAL A 27 -11.63 -1.67 4.06
CA VAL A 27 -11.97 -2.88 4.85
C VAL A 27 -11.85 -2.59 6.33
N THR A 28 -10.80 -1.88 6.76
CA THR A 28 -10.59 -1.54 8.18
C THR A 28 -11.69 -0.63 8.72
N ASP A 29 -12.13 0.36 7.93
CA ASP A 29 -13.19 1.29 8.30
C ASP A 29 -14.57 0.61 8.41
N ALA A 30 -14.77 -0.49 7.69
CA ALA A 30 -15.97 -1.31 7.76
C ALA A 30 -15.99 -2.26 8.98
N LEU A 31 -14.87 -2.43 9.69
CA LEU A 31 -14.81 -3.28 10.87
C LEU A 31 -15.49 -2.60 12.08
N PRO A 32 -16.02 -3.42 13.02
CA PRO A 32 -16.40 -2.91 14.32
C PRO A 32 -15.24 -2.15 14.99
N SER A 33 -15.59 -1.08 15.72
CA SER A 33 -14.59 -0.36 16.50
C SER A 33 -13.90 -1.30 17.50
N SER A 34 -12.60 -1.14 17.70
CA SER A 34 -11.85 -1.98 18.65
C SER A 34 -12.41 -1.90 20.08
N MET A 35 -12.99 -0.75 20.45
CA MET A 35 -13.64 -0.56 21.75
C MET A 35 -14.92 -1.39 21.88
N ALA A 36 -15.77 -1.41 20.84
CA ALA A 36 -16.98 -2.24 20.83
C ALA A 36 -16.63 -3.74 20.88
N THR A 37 -15.56 -4.16 20.22
CA THR A 37 -15.07 -5.55 20.32
C THR A 37 -14.53 -5.88 21.71
N LEU A 38 -13.77 -4.98 22.34
CA LEU A 38 -13.29 -5.18 23.72
C LEU A 38 -14.42 -5.22 24.75
N ALA A 39 -15.47 -4.43 24.54
CA ALA A 39 -16.66 -4.42 25.39
C ALA A 39 -17.58 -5.65 25.17
N GLY A 40 -17.33 -6.44 24.13
CA GLY A 40 -18.20 -7.56 23.73
C GLY A 40 -19.51 -7.12 23.06
N GLU A 41 -19.60 -5.87 22.62
CA GLU A 41 -20.77 -5.29 21.95
C GLU A 41 -20.82 -5.62 20.46
N ALA A 42 -19.68 -5.99 19.87
CA ALA A 42 -19.55 -6.41 18.49
C ALA A 42 -18.45 -7.45 18.33
N GLU A 43 -18.57 -8.34 17.33
CA GLU A 43 -17.56 -9.32 17.00
C GLU A 43 -17.13 -9.15 15.55
N VAL A 44 -15.83 -9.32 15.28
CA VAL A 44 -15.31 -9.39 13.92
C VAL A 44 -15.52 -10.81 13.40
N SER A 45 -16.32 -10.94 12.34
CA SER A 45 -16.61 -12.23 11.71
C SER A 45 -15.37 -12.82 11.04
N GLU A 46 -15.39 -14.13 10.77
CA GLU A 46 -14.28 -14.77 10.06
C GLU A 46 -14.13 -14.21 8.63
N GLU A 47 -15.24 -13.98 7.94
CA GLU A 47 -15.25 -13.36 6.61
C GLU A 47 -14.56 -11.98 6.62
N GLN A 48 -14.82 -11.14 7.62
CA GLN A 48 -14.17 -9.85 7.79
C GLN A 48 -12.66 -9.97 8.08
N ARG A 49 -12.25 -11.00 8.82
CA ARG A 49 -10.82 -11.28 9.07
C ARG A 49 -10.12 -11.74 7.80
N GLU A 50 -10.74 -12.64 7.05
CA GLU A 50 -10.22 -13.13 5.77
C GLU A 50 -10.09 -12.00 4.74
N GLU A 51 -11.11 -11.13 4.64
CA GLU A 51 -11.10 -9.97 3.75
C GLU A 51 -9.97 -8.99 4.10
N LEU A 52 -9.80 -8.68 5.39
CA LEU A 52 -8.72 -7.81 5.85
C LEU A 52 -7.34 -8.45 5.62
N ALA A 53 -7.21 -9.76 5.85
CA ALA A 53 -5.97 -10.49 5.60
C ALA A 53 -5.61 -10.47 4.10
N ALA A 54 -6.58 -10.72 3.22
CA ALA A 54 -6.40 -10.67 1.78
C ALA A 54 -5.98 -9.27 1.30
N ALA A 55 -6.67 -8.22 1.77
CA ALA A 55 -6.32 -6.84 1.42
C ALA A 55 -4.89 -6.47 1.89
N ARG A 56 -4.49 -6.92 3.09
CA ARG A 56 -3.13 -6.70 3.61
C ARG A 56 -2.08 -7.45 2.81
N ALA A 57 -2.35 -8.69 2.41
CA ALA A 57 -1.46 -9.51 1.59
C ALA A 57 -1.25 -8.88 0.20
N GLU A 58 -2.33 -8.38 -0.41
CA GLU A 58 -2.30 -7.63 -1.68
C GLU A 58 -1.39 -6.40 -1.56
N ARG A 59 -1.60 -5.57 -0.54
CA ARG A 59 -0.77 -4.39 -0.28
C ARG A 59 0.70 -4.76 -0.08
N LEU A 60 0.97 -5.82 0.70
CA LEU A 60 2.34 -6.28 0.95
C LEU A 60 3.03 -6.78 -0.32
N ARG A 61 2.31 -7.47 -1.21
CA ARG A 61 2.86 -7.90 -2.50
C ARG A 61 3.37 -6.70 -3.30
N TRP A 62 2.59 -5.62 -3.37
CA TRP A 62 3.01 -4.41 -4.08
C TRP A 62 4.20 -3.69 -3.42
N VAL A 63 4.36 -3.78 -2.10
CA VAL A 63 5.58 -3.28 -1.42
C VAL A 63 6.83 -4.04 -1.89
N SER A 64 6.75 -5.37 -2.05
CA SER A 64 7.86 -6.18 -2.57
C SER A 64 8.20 -5.79 -4.00
N VAL A 65 7.19 -5.78 -4.88
CA VAL A 65 7.35 -5.40 -6.30
C VAL A 65 7.96 -4.01 -6.42
N LEU A 66 7.50 -3.05 -5.60
CA LEU A 66 8.01 -1.69 -5.61
C LEU A 66 9.45 -1.62 -5.16
N TYR A 67 9.80 -2.11 -3.97
CA TYR A 67 11.06 -1.71 -3.31
C TYR A 67 12.10 -2.80 -3.20
N ALA A 68 11.71 -4.08 -3.24
CA ALA A 68 12.65 -5.20 -3.11
C ALA A 68 13.09 -5.70 -4.49
N ASP A 69 12.14 -5.81 -5.43
CA ASP A 69 12.37 -6.54 -6.67
C ASP A 69 12.72 -5.62 -7.85
N HIS A 70 12.45 -4.31 -7.75
CA HIS A 70 12.58 -3.41 -8.88
C HIS A 70 14.03 -2.95 -9.11
N PRO A 71 14.66 -3.28 -10.26
CA PRO A 71 16.09 -3.06 -10.48
C PRO A 71 16.48 -1.57 -10.56
N TRP A 72 15.54 -0.69 -10.90
CA TRP A 72 15.76 0.76 -10.96
C TRP A 72 16.24 1.35 -9.62
N TRP A 73 15.91 0.75 -8.47
CA TRP A 73 16.41 1.26 -7.18
C TRP A 73 17.91 1.13 -7.00
N ALA A 74 18.57 0.23 -7.73
CA ALA A 74 20.01 0.10 -7.71
C ALA A 74 20.71 1.21 -8.52
N THR A 75 19.98 1.98 -9.34
CA THR A 75 20.55 3.01 -10.21
C THR A 75 20.45 4.42 -9.62
N VAL A 76 19.73 4.61 -8.51
CA VAL A 76 19.52 5.93 -7.89
C VAL A 76 20.59 6.26 -6.86
N ASP A 77 20.96 7.54 -6.81
CA ASP A 77 21.91 8.11 -5.88
C ASP A 77 21.35 8.26 -4.45
N ASN A 78 20.06 8.61 -4.36
CA ASN A 78 19.36 8.84 -3.10
C ASN A 78 17.99 8.14 -3.10
N PRO A 79 17.93 6.88 -2.61
CA PRO A 79 16.69 6.11 -2.56
C PRO A 79 15.56 6.79 -1.77
N ALA A 80 15.88 7.49 -0.67
CA ALA A 80 14.87 8.16 0.15
C ALA A 80 14.21 9.31 -0.63
N LYS A 81 15.00 10.13 -1.32
CA LYS A 81 14.52 11.24 -2.14
C LYS A 81 13.73 10.74 -3.35
N ALA A 82 14.22 9.71 -4.04
CA ALA A 82 13.52 9.07 -5.16
C ALA A 82 12.16 8.48 -4.74
N ARG A 83 12.06 7.86 -3.54
CA ARG A 83 10.78 7.38 -2.99
C ARG A 83 9.78 8.51 -2.76
N ALA A 84 10.21 9.62 -2.18
CA ALA A 84 9.34 10.77 -1.97
C ALA A 84 8.85 11.35 -3.32
N ALA A 85 9.75 11.51 -4.29
CA ALA A 85 9.40 11.99 -5.62
C ALA A 85 8.44 11.05 -6.37
N LEU A 86 8.61 9.73 -6.23
CA LEU A 86 7.71 8.73 -6.82
C LEU A 86 6.29 8.86 -6.24
N GLN A 87 6.17 9.02 -4.92
CA GLN A 87 4.88 9.21 -4.26
C GLN A 87 4.16 10.48 -4.73
N GLU A 88 4.88 11.60 -4.83
CA GLU A 88 4.30 12.86 -5.32
C GLU A 88 3.89 12.77 -6.80
N THR A 89 4.66 12.04 -7.62
CA THR A 89 4.35 11.85 -9.05
C THR A 89 3.03 11.12 -9.28
N VAL A 90 2.67 10.19 -8.39
CA VAL A 90 1.41 9.42 -8.51
C VAL A 90 0.22 10.14 -7.87
N LYS A 91 0.46 11.11 -6.98
CA LYS A 91 -0.59 11.96 -6.39
C LYS A 91 -1.05 13.09 -7.33
N ALA A 92 -0.14 13.57 -8.19
CA ALA A 92 -0.40 14.63 -9.17
C ALA A 92 -1.21 14.13 -10.36
#